data_AF-A0A949CKK5-F1
#
_entry.id   AF-A0A949CKK5-F1
#
_cell.length_a   1.000
_cell.length_b   1.000
_cell.length_c   1.000
_cell.angle_alpha   90.00
_cell.angle_beta   90.00
_cell.angle_gamma   90.00
#
_symmetry.space_group_name_H-M   'P 1'
#
loop_
_entity.id
_entity.type
_entity.pdbx_description
1 polymer ?
#
loop_
_entity_poly.entity_id
_entity_poly.type
_entity_poly.pdbx_seq_one_letter_code
_entity_poly.pdbx_strand_id
1 'polypeptide(L)'
;MAVLAKYLQEAFADLCPSGWDCRCEVPVLSKEFENRLGYSPRADVCLVHHETSRRLWIEFEISRADPVANHAKFATAHLFKPFSPDDSFVSMVSSHVNRGRRNLASNTVHLLRHIGIPAFQTVLLPTIEPEEIKRLNHASLQMLQSSPLDARLELSRVFQISEPVIAKDKLRIHFASELFDVIRNLYRWNTQIMETDDAALWKRRTVTYFVFDPISEQFAPSKFCAYVIPILAHTVHPTQDTGLMDMATYCRLDETEPKFDGYLARNHLIQHLGMRLRSQEEEPAIATAFTHWVQRRTNTIHVHPSGPKFLLPPDWYW
;
A
#
# COMPACT_ATOMS: atom_id res chain seq x y z
N MET A 1 3.87 -8.35 24.35
CA MET A 1 3.48 -7.43 23.26
C MET A 1 4.51 -6.32 23.19
N ALA A 2 4.92 -5.91 22.01
CA ALA A 2 5.91 -4.86 21.85
C ALA A 2 5.32 -3.49 22.25
N VAL A 3 6.11 -2.59 22.84
CA VAL A 3 5.57 -1.35 23.46
C VAL A 3 4.94 -0.43 22.42
N LEU A 4 5.53 -0.36 21.22
CA LEU A 4 5.00 0.45 20.13
C LEU A 4 3.65 -0.07 19.62
N ALA A 5 3.46 -1.39 19.54
CA ALA A 5 2.17 -1.98 19.16
C ALA A 5 1.08 -1.59 20.16
N LYS A 6 1.37 -1.71 21.46
CA LYS A 6 0.44 -1.32 22.53
C LYS A 6 0.09 0.17 22.46
N TYR A 7 1.10 1.03 22.28
CA TYR A 7 0.88 2.47 22.12
C TYR A 7 -0.05 2.78 20.93
N LEU A 8 0.17 2.13 19.77
CA LEU A 8 -0.66 2.32 18.58
C LEU A 8 -2.10 1.78 18.78
N GLN A 9 -2.26 0.66 19.48
CA GLN A 9 -3.58 0.13 19.86
C GLN A 9 -4.36 1.14 20.72
N GLU A 10 -3.73 1.71 21.75
CA GLU A 10 -4.33 2.75 22.59
C GLU A 10 -4.66 4.01 21.76
N ALA A 11 -3.72 4.48 20.94
CA ALA A 11 -3.93 5.65 20.11
C ALA A 11 -5.05 5.47 19.06
N PHE A 12 -5.18 4.29 18.45
CA PHE A 12 -6.26 4.00 17.50
C PHE A 12 -7.62 3.94 18.18
N ALA A 13 -7.69 3.44 19.42
CA ALA A 13 -8.90 3.45 20.22
C ALA A 13 -9.32 4.89 20.58
N ASP A 14 -8.37 5.72 21.01
CA ASP A 14 -8.62 7.12 21.37
C ASP A 14 -9.01 7.98 20.16
N LEU A 15 -8.46 7.66 18.98
CA LEU A 15 -8.69 8.38 17.72
C LEU A 15 -9.80 7.77 16.87
N CYS A 16 -10.55 6.80 17.40
CA CYS A 16 -11.56 6.06 16.65
C CYS A 16 -12.56 7.04 16.00
N PRO A 17 -12.78 6.96 14.67
CA PRO A 17 -13.64 7.89 13.98
C PRO A 17 -15.11 7.69 14.34
N SER A 18 -15.91 8.76 14.21
CA SER A 18 -17.35 8.68 14.40
C SER A 18 -17.97 7.64 13.46
N GLY A 19 -18.94 6.87 13.97
CA GLY A 19 -19.58 5.76 13.25
C GLY A 19 -18.81 4.43 13.32
N TRP A 20 -17.67 4.39 14.00
CA TRP A 20 -16.87 3.18 14.21
C TRP A 20 -16.67 2.87 15.69
N ASP A 21 -16.57 1.59 16.01
CA ASP A 21 -16.03 1.08 17.27
C ASP A 21 -14.61 0.56 17.05
N CYS A 22 -13.70 0.85 17.99
CA CYS A 22 -12.36 0.27 18.01
C CYS A 22 -12.22 -0.72 19.15
N ARG A 23 -11.68 -1.90 18.85
CA ARG A 23 -11.36 -2.95 19.83
C ARG A 23 -9.96 -3.48 19.58
N CYS A 24 -9.22 -3.78 20.64
CA CYS A 24 -7.86 -4.30 20.54
C CYS A 24 -7.82 -5.79 20.90
N GLU A 25 -6.83 -6.52 20.38
CA GLU A 25 -6.60 -7.94 20.65
C GLU A 25 -7.81 -8.85 20.38
N VAL A 26 -8.55 -8.53 19.31
CA VAL A 26 -9.84 -9.16 19.02
C VAL A 26 -9.64 -10.55 18.43
N PRO A 27 -10.20 -11.60 19.06
CA PRO A 27 -10.11 -12.95 18.51
C PRO A 27 -10.92 -13.06 17.21
N VAL A 28 -10.30 -13.63 16.19
CA VAL A 28 -10.95 -13.90 14.90
C VAL A 28 -11.88 -15.10 15.00
N LEU A 29 -11.43 -16.14 15.73
CA LEU A 29 -12.13 -17.40 15.95
C LEU A 29 -12.66 -17.51 17.39
N SER A 30 -13.64 -18.38 17.61
CA SER A 30 -14.08 -18.71 18.98
C SER A 30 -13.00 -19.48 19.73
N LYS A 31 -13.00 -19.40 21.06
CA LYS A 31 -12.08 -20.14 21.94
C LYS A 31 -12.06 -21.66 21.69
N GLU A 32 -13.19 -22.24 21.30
CA GLU A 32 -13.28 -23.66 20.93
C GLU A 32 -12.38 -23.99 19.73
N PHE A 33 -12.46 -23.22 18.66
CA PHE A 33 -11.59 -23.37 17.49
C PHE A 33 -10.13 -23.09 17.83
N GLU A 34 -9.83 -22.07 18.64
CA GLU A 34 -8.45 -21.79 19.07
C GLU A 34 -7.83 -23.01 19.79
N ASN A 35 -8.58 -23.64 20.70
CA ASN A 35 -8.15 -24.84 21.40
C ASN A 35 -7.91 -26.03 20.46
N ARG A 36 -8.77 -26.20 19.42
CA ARG A 36 -8.63 -27.28 18.44
C ARG A 36 -7.44 -27.07 17.50
N LEU A 37 -7.16 -25.83 17.10
CA LEU A 37 -6.11 -25.49 16.16
C LEU A 37 -4.73 -25.35 16.81
N GLY A 38 -4.68 -25.14 18.13
CA GLY A 38 -3.45 -24.96 18.88
C GLY A 38 -2.83 -23.56 18.74
N TYR A 39 -3.58 -22.59 18.19
CA TYR A 39 -3.20 -21.19 18.12
C TYR A 39 -4.42 -20.26 18.15
N SER A 40 -4.20 -19.01 18.57
CA SER A 40 -5.25 -17.98 18.69
C SER A 40 -5.00 -16.84 17.69
N PRO A 41 -5.72 -16.79 16.54
CA PRO A 41 -5.66 -15.64 15.64
C PRO A 41 -6.35 -14.44 16.29
N ARG A 42 -5.59 -13.37 16.55
CA ARG A 42 -6.07 -12.12 17.14
C ARG A 42 -5.59 -10.96 16.29
N ALA A 43 -6.50 -10.02 16.00
CA ALA A 43 -6.15 -8.74 15.42
C ALA A 43 -5.63 -7.78 16.50
N ASP A 44 -4.53 -7.09 16.23
CA ASP A 44 -4.04 -6.02 17.10
C ASP A 44 -5.14 -4.96 17.29
N VAL A 45 -5.79 -4.56 16.19
CA VAL A 45 -6.94 -3.65 16.20
C VAL A 45 -8.04 -4.17 15.27
N CYS A 46 -9.29 -4.08 15.69
CA CYS A 46 -10.47 -4.31 14.87
C CYS A 46 -11.36 -3.07 14.94
N LEU A 47 -11.56 -2.41 13.80
CA LEU A 47 -12.54 -1.33 13.66
C LEU A 47 -13.84 -1.91 13.11
N VAL A 48 -14.98 -1.58 13.71
CA VAL A 48 -16.30 -2.07 13.29
C VAL A 48 -17.24 -0.89 13.03
N HIS A 49 -17.75 -0.77 11.81
CA HIS A 49 -18.70 0.28 11.45
C HIS A 49 -20.09 -0.02 12.04
N HIS A 50 -20.72 0.97 12.69
CA HIS A 50 -21.99 0.80 13.40
C HIS A 50 -23.14 0.36 12.48
N GLU A 51 -23.29 1.02 11.33
CA GLU A 51 -24.43 0.77 10.43
C GLU A 51 -24.25 -0.47 9.54
N THR A 52 -23.07 -0.61 8.91
CA THR A 52 -22.84 -1.68 7.93
C THR A 52 -22.29 -2.96 8.56
N SER A 53 -21.87 -2.91 9.83
CA SER A 53 -21.12 -4.00 10.48
C SER A 53 -19.81 -4.40 9.77
N ARG A 54 -19.35 -3.60 8.79
CA ARG A 54 -18.06 -3.78 8.11
C ARG A 54 -16.92 -3.73 9.12
N ARG A 55 -15.95 -4.63 8.97
CA ARG A 55 -14.77 -4.69 9.86
C ARG A 55 -13.47 -4.42 9.12
N LEU A 56 -12.57 -3.69 9.78
CA LEU A 56 -11.17 -3.57 9.39
C LEU A 56 -10.33 -4.29 10.43
N TRP A 57 -9.75 -5.44 10.05
CA TRP A 57 -8.87 -6.25 10.86
C TRP A 57 -7.42 -5.83 10.61
N ILE A 58 -6.77 -5.23 11.61
CA ILE A 58 -5.49 -4.55 11.46
C ILE A 58 -4.42 -5.29 12.28
N GLU A 59 -3.28 -5.55 11.65
CA GLU A 59 -2.08 -6.11 12.26
C GLU A 59 -0.92 -5.10 12.18
N PHE A 60 -0.21 -4.91 13.29
CA PHE A 60 1.02 -4.12 13.37
C PHE A 60 2.25 -5.05 13.30
N GLU A 61 2.85 -5.18 12.12
CA GLU A 61 4.06 -5.98 11.95
C GLU A 61 5.32 -5.15 12.27
N ILE A 62 5.59 -4.97 13.55
CA ILE A 62 6.73 -4.19 14.06
C ILE A 62 7.92 -5.08 14.39
N SER A 63 9.07 -4.86 13.75
CA SER A 63 10.33 -5.57 14.07
C SER A 63 10.21 -7.11 14.00
N ARG A 64 9.33 -7.61 13.14
CA ARG A 64 8.98 -9.03 13.06
C ARG A 64 10.02 -9.83 12.30
N ALA A 65 10.29 -11.04 12.81
CA ALA A 65 11.09 -12.02 12.09
C ALA A 65 10.31 -12.60 10.90
N ASP A 66 9.03 -12.90 11.07
CA ASP A 66 8.17 -13.47 10.02
C ASP A 66 6.80 -12.77 9.97
N PRO A 67 6.67 -11.66 9.22
CA PRO A 67 5.40 -10.92 9.08
C PRO A 67 4.29 -11.75 8.41
N VAL A 68 4.64 -12.81 7.70
CA VAL A 68 3.69 -13.71 7.02
C VAL A 68 2.88 -14.56 8.02
N ALA A 69 3.37 -14.75 9.24
CA ALA A 69 2.70 -15.62 10.21
C ALA A 69 1.26 -15.17 10.51
N ASN A 70 1.00 -13.87 10.62
CA ASN A 70 -0.35 -13.38 10.85
C ASN A 70 -1.21 -13.49 9.58
N HIS A 71 -0.66 -13.22 8.40
CA HIS A 71 -1.36 -13.48 7.14
C HIS A 71 -1.85 -14.93 7.04
N ALA A 72 -0.99 -15.90 7.39
CA ALA A 72 -1.34 -17.31 7.41
C ALA A 72 -2.44 -17.62 8.43
N LYS A 73 -2.36 -17.07 9.65
CA LYS A 73 -3.40 -17.23 10.67
C LYS A 73 -4.77 -16.72 10.22
N PHE A 74 -4.80 -15.59 9.50
CA PHE A 74 -6.05 -15.04 8.97
C PHE A 74 -6.57 -15.86 7.78
N ALA A 75 -5.68 -16.32 6.90
CA ALA A 75 -6.03 -17.24 5.82
C ALA A 75 -6.66 -18.53 6.35
N THR A 76 -6.05 -19.15 7.36
CA THR A 76 -6.56 -20.38 7.95
C THR A 76 -7.84 -20.14 8.73
N ALA A 77 -7.96 -19.03 9.46
CA ALA A 77 -9.21 -18.65 10.13
C ALA A 77 -10.36 -18.49 9.14
N HIS A 78 -10.10 -17.92 7.96
CA HIS A 78 -11.09 -17.77 6.89
C HIS A 78 -11.65 -19.11 6.40
N LEU A 79 -10.86 -20.20 6.45
CA LEU A 79 -11.34 -21.55 6.07
C LEU A 79 -12.39 -22.10 7.04
N PHE A 80 -12.34 -21.72 8.32
CA PHE A 80 -13.29 -22.18 9.34
C PHE A 80 -14.43 -21.19 9.56
N LYS A 81 -14.14 -19.90 9.38
CA LYS A 81 -15.08 -18.80 9.53
C LYS A 81 -14.78 -17.76 8.45
N PRO A 82 -15.43 -17.86 7.28
CA PRO A 82 -15.23 -16.92 6.19
C PRO A 82 -15.47 -15.49 6.66
N PHE A 83 -14.59 -14.60 6.20
CA PHE A 83 -14.74 -13.16 6.39
C PHE A 83 -15.85 -12.64 5.49
N SER A 84 -16.54 -11.59 5.95
CA SER A 84 -17.48 -10.87 5.08
C SER A 84 -16.72 -10.31 3.86
N PRO A 85 -17.31 -10.31 2.66
CA PRO A 85 -16.71 -9.63 1.50
C PRO A 85 -16.60 -8.12 1.69
N ASP A 86 -17.29 -7.54 2.67
CA ASP A 86 -17.15 -6.13 3.06
C ASP A 86 -16.04 -5.90 4.11
N ASP A 87 -15.62 -6.96 4.81
CA ASP A 87 -14.51 -6.87 5.77
C ASP A 87 -13.19 -6.69 5.02
N SER A 88 -12.20 -6.08 5.66
CA SER A 88 -10.85 -5.99 5.10
C SER A 88 -9.80 -6.39 6.12
N PHE A 89 -8.77 -7.08 5.65
CA PHE A 89 -7.54 -7.35 6.41
C PHE A 89 -6.47 -6.33 6.01
N VAL A 90 -5.82 -5.71 6.98
CA VAL A 90 -4.79 -4.69 6.77
C VAL A 90 -3.55 -5.03 7.59
N SER A 91 -2.44 -5.33 6.92
CA SER A 91 -1.15 -5.49 7.57
C SER A 91 -0.34 -4.19 7.46
N MET A 92 -0.01 -3.57 8.58
CA MET A 92 0.83 -2.38 8.65
C MET A 92 2.25 -2.78 9.04
N VAL A 93 3.17 -2.78 8.09
CA VAL A 93 4.52 -3.32 8.24
C VAL A 93 5.54 -2.19 8.36
N SER A 94 6.34 -2.19 9.42
CA SER A 94 7.30 -1.10 9.64
C SER A 94 8.56 -1.22 8.78
N SER A 95 9.26 -0.09 8.60
CA SER A 95 10.55 0.00 7.89
C SER A 95 11.65 -0.87 8.52
N HIS A 96 11.54 -1.24 9.80
CA HIS A 96 12.51 -2.11 10.47
C HIS A 96 12.41 -3.60 10.07
N VAL A 97 11.26 -4.05 9.54
CA VAL A 97 11.16 -5.40 8.96
C VAL A 97 11.99 -5.44 7.68
N ASN A 98 12.91 -6.39 7.53
CA ASN A 98 13.77 -6.47 6.33
C ASN A 98 12.96 -6.54 5.02
N ARG A 99 13.45 -5.85 3.98
CA ARG A 99 12.81 -5.76 2.65
C ARG A 99 12.31 -7.09 2.10
N GLY A 100 13.12 -8.15 2.13
CA GLY A 100 12.73 -9.45 1.59
C GLY A 100 11.48 -10.02 2.28
N ARG A 101 11.39 -9.82 3.59
CA ARG A 101 10.23 -10.25 4.41
C ARG A 101 9.01 -9.37 4.19
N ARG A 102 9.19 -8.05 4.04
CA ARG A 102 8.10 -7.12 3.67
C ARG A 102 7.50 -7.50 2.31
N ASN A 103 8.36 -7.77 1.32
CA ASN A 103 7.93 -8.17 -0.02
C ASN A 103 7.24 -9.55 0.01
N LEU A 104 7.71 -10.50 0.84
CA LEU A 104 7.03 -11.78 0.99
C LEU A 104 5.63 -11.61 1.62
N ALA A 105 5.49 -10.77 2.64
CA ALA A 105 4.19 -10.43 3.22
C ALA A 105 3.26 -9.73 2.21
N SER A 106 3.78 -8.80 1.40
CA SER A 106 3.07 -8.17 0.28
C SER A 106 2.52 -9.21 -0.71
N ASN A 107 3.37 -10.13 -1.16
CA ASN A 107 2.94 -11.22 -2.04
C ASN A 107 1.88 -12.12 -1.38
N THR A 108 1.98 -12.32 -0.06
CA THR A 108 0.97 -13.08 0.69
C THR A 108 -0.37 -12.34 0.72
N VAL A 109 -0.42 -11.01 0.79
CA VAL A 109 -1.66 -10.24 0.63
C VAL A 109 -2.34 -10.54 -0.71
N HIS A 110 -1.57 -10.66 -1.80
CA HIS A 110 -2.14 -11.07 -3.08
C HIS A 110 -2.72 -12.49 -3.02
N LEU A 111 -2.10 -13.43 -2.29
CA LEU A 111 -2.68 -14.77 -2.06
C LEU A 111 -3.98 -14.71 -1.23
N LEU A 112 -4.04 -13.86 -0.20
CA LEU A 112 -5.26 -13.66 0.61
C LEU A 112 -6.44 -13.19 -0.27
N ARG A 113 -6.17 -12.30 -1.23
CA ARG A 113 -7.19 -11.84 -2.19
C ARG A 113 -7.71 -12.97 -3.08
N HIS A 114 -6.86 -13.95 -3.43
CA HIS A 114 -7.28 -15.11 -4.24
C HIS A 114 -8.18 -16.08 -3.48
N ILE A 115 -8.03 -16.17 -2.15
CA ILE A 115 -8.95 -16.95 -1.31
C ILE A 115 -10.17 -16.13 -0.87
N GLY A 116 -10.38 -14.94 -1.44
CA GLY A 116 -11.59 -14.14 -1.22
C GLY A 116 -11.52 -13.16 -0.05
N ILE A 117 -10.35 -12.91 0.54
CA ILE A 117 -10.16 -11.93 1.61
C ILE A 117 -9.75 -10.58 1.00
N PRO A 118 -10.52 -9.49 1.19
CA PRO A 118 -10.07 -8.15 0.83
C PRO A 118 -8.89 -7.72 1.71
N ALA A 119 -7.68 -8.04 1.28
CA ALA A 119 -6.46 -7.82 2.04
C ALA A 119 -5.62 -6.67 1.48
N PHE A 120 -4.91 -5.96 2.36
CA PHE A 120 -4.01 -4.86 2.02
C PHE A 120 -2.77 -4.91 2.92
N GLN A 121 -1.61 -4.56 2.36
CA GLN A 121 -0.41 -4.27 3.15
C GLN A 121 -0.04 -2.80 2.95
N THR A 122 0.33 -2.13 4.03
CA THR A 122 0.86 -0.77 3.98
C THR A 122 2.04 -0.59 4.91
N VAL A 123 2.78 0.48 4.71
CA VAL A 123 3.93 0.81 5.56
C VAL A 123 3.42 1.41 6.86
N LEU A 124 3.91 0.94 8.00
CA LEU A 124 3.70 1.57 9.30
C LEU A 124 4.75 2.65 9.52
N LEU A 125 4.33 3.88 9.79
CA LEU A 125 5.18 5.04 10.06
C LEU A 125 6.24 5.28 8.95
N PRO A 126 5.82 5.55 7.70
CA PRO A 126 6.67 5.50 6.50
C PRO A 126 7.79 6.53 6.48
N THR A 127 7.68 7.59 7.29
CA THR A 127 8.70 8.64 7.42
C THR A 127 9.73 8.34 8.50
N ILE A 128 9.61 7.22 9.22
CA ILE A 128 10.49 6.85 10.33
C ILE A 128 11.47 5.76 9.87
N GLU A 129 12.76 6.02 10.08
CA GLU A 129 13.84 5.11 9.71
C GLU A 129 13.88 3.83 10.59
N PRO A 130 14.44 2.72 10.07
CA PRO A 130 14.46 1.41 10.74
C PRO A 130 15.00 1.43 12.17
N GLU A 131 16.13 2.11 12.41
CA GLU A 131 16.74 2.18 13.74
C GLU A 131 15.88 2.97 14.72
N GLU A 132 15.15 3.97 14.23
CA GLU A 132 14.25 4.76 15.05
C GLU A 132 12.99 3.95 15.40
N ILE A 133 12.42 3.20 14.46
CA ILE A 133 11.36 2.21 14.76
C ILE A 133 11.82 1.22 15.82
N LYS A 134 13.04 0.70 15.70
CA LYS A 134 13.63 -0.20 16.69
C LYS A 134 13.74 0.47 18.06
N ARG A 135 14.22 1.71 18.12
CA ARG A 135 14.30 2.50 19.37
C ARG A 135 12.92 2.70 19.99
N LEU A 136 11.94 3.16 19.21
CA LEU A 136 10.55 3.37 19.65
C LEU A 136 9.92 2.08 20.17
N ASN A 137 10.20 0.95 19.54
CA ASN A 137 9.67 -0.35 19.96
C ASN A 137 10.20 -0.84 21.32
N HIS A 138 11.36 -0.32 21.75
CA HIS A 138 11.97 -0.60 23.06
C HIS A 138 11.83 0.57 24.04
N ALA A 139 11.23 1.69 23.64
CA ALA A 139 10.96 2.81 24.52
C ALA A 139 9.90 2.44 25.57
N SER A 140 9.82 3.20 26.66
CA SER A 140 8.71 3.06 27.60
C SER A 140 7.43 3.70 27.02
N LEU A 141 6.27 3.23 27.48
CA LEU A 141 4.99 3.80 27.06
C LEU A 141 4.89 5.29 27.40
N GLN A 142 5.42 5.69 28.56
CA GLN A 142 5.47 7.09 28.98
C GLN A 142 6.29 7.97 28.01
N MET A 143 7.41 7.45 27.48
CA MET A 143 8.19 8.18 26.48
C MET A 143 7.39 8.38 25.18
N LEU A 144 6.72 7.33 24.71
CA LEU A 144 5.88 7.42 23.50
C LEU A 144 4.71 8.39 23.69
N GLN A 145 4.13 8.46 24.90
CA GLN A 145 3.09 9.43 25.23
C GLN A 145 3.60 10.87 25.28
N SER A 146 4.85 11.10 25.73
CA SER A 146 5.46 12.43 25.79
C SER A 146 5.92 12.99 24.44
N SER A 147 6.15 12.12 23.46
CA SER A 147 6.51 12.48 22.09
C SER A 147 5.62 11.68 21.13
N PRO A 148 4.35 12.10 20.98
CA PRO A 148 3.35 11.30 20.30
C PRO A 148 3.67 11.15 18.82
N LEU A 149 3.50 9.92 18.33
CA LEU A 149 3.54 9.62 16.90
C LEU A 149 2.22 10.06 16.26
N ASP A 150 2.23 10.34 14.96
CA ASP A 150 1.02 10.71 14.23
C ASP A 150 0.14 9.49 13.92
N ALA A 151 -0.45 8.91 14.97
CA ALA A 151 -1.36 7.78 14.85
C ALA A 151 -2.64 8.13 14.07
N ARG A 152 -3.00 9.42 13.97
CA ARG A 152 -4.13 9.88 13.15
C ARG A 152 -3.85 9.66 11.67
N LEU A 153 -2.64 9.98 11.22
CA LEU A 153 -2.21 9.71 9.84
C LEU A 153 -2.16 8.20 9.55
N GLU A 154 -1.67 7.40 10.50
CA GLU A 154 -1.65 5.94 10.37
C GLU A 154 -3.07 5.36 10.24
N LEU A 155 -4.00 5.82 11.07
CA LEU A 155 -5.41 5.43 11.00
C LEU A 155 -6.07 5.88 9.69
N SER A 156 -5.82 7.11 9.25
CA SER A 156 -6.29 7.62 7.96
C SER A 156 -5.80 6.76 6.79
N ARG A 157 -4.55 6.26 6.86
CA ARG A 157 -3.99 5.39 5.81
C ARG A 157 -4.75 4.08 5.68
N VAL A 158 -5.16 3.47 6.81
CA VAL A 158 -5.98 2.24 6.81
C VAL A 158 -7.27 2.44 6.02
N PHE A 159 -7.99 3.54 6.26
CA PHE A 159 -9.20 3.86 5.50
C PHE A 159 -8.90 4.12 4.03
N GLN A 160 -7.87 4.93 3.74
CA GLN A 160 -7.55 5.33 2.37
C GLN A 160 -7.23 4.13 1.45
N ILE A 161 -6.54 3.11 1.94
CA ILE A 161 -6.18 1.94 1.12
C ILE A 161 -7.29 0.90 1.05
N SER A 162 -8.07 0.74 2.12
CA SER A 162 -9.12 -0.28 2.20
C SER A 162 -10.38 0.12 1.43
N GLU A 163 -10.57 1.41 1.15
CA GLU A 163 -11.69 1.92 0.38
C GLU A 163 -11.32 2.16 -1.09
N PRO A 164 -12.20 1.75 -2.04
CA PRO A 164 -11.97 2.06 -3.43
C PRO A 164 -12.12 3.56 -3.67
N VAL A 165 -11.15 4.15 -4.35
CA VAL A 165 -11.23 5.53 -4.87
C VAL A 165 -12.34 5.63 -5.92
N ILE A 166 -12.47 4.57 -6.74
CA ILE A 166 -13.51 4.43 -7.75
C ILE A 166 -14.10 3.03 -7.62
N ALA A 167 -15.42 2.96 -7.41
CA ALA A 167 -16.20 1.74 -7.44
C ALA A 167 -17.30 1.88 -8.48
N LYS A 168 -17.18 1.15 -9.59
CA LYS A 168 -18.15 1.16 -10.68
C LYS A 168 -18.29 -0.24 -11.25
N ASP A 169 -19.52 -0.77 -11.24
CA ASP A 169 -19.82 -2.14 -11.60
C ASP A 169 -18.91 -3.14 -10.84
N LYS A 170 -18.10 -3.92 -11.56
CA LYS A 170 -17.12 -4.86 -10.99
C LYS A 170 -15.72 -4.26 -10.84
N LEU A 171 -15.51 -3.03 -11.33
CA LEU A 171 -14.22 -2.36 -11.27
C LEU A 171 -14.06 -1.64 -9.92
N ARG A 172 -13.02 -2.01 -9.19
CA ARG A 172 -12.62 -1.36 -7.93
C ARG A 172 -11.20 -0.86 -8.07
N ILE A 173 -11.04 0.45 -8.14
CA ILE A 173 -9.73 1.11 -8.18
C ILE A 173 -9.39 1.55 -6.78
N HIS A 174 -8.23 1.12 -6.29
CA HIS A 174 -7.70 1.50 -4.99
C HIS A 174 -6.41 2.31 -5.18
N PHE A 175 -6.02 3.06 -4.17
CA PHE A 175 -4.65 3.54 -4.09
C PHE A 175 -3.70 2.35 -3.87
N ALA A 176 -2.48 2.43 -4.42
CA ALA A 176 -1.42 1.46 -4.16
C ALA A 176 -1.08 1.46 -2.68
N SER A 177 -1.32 0.37 -1.97
CA SER A 177 -1.23 0.37 -0.51
C SER A 177 0.22 0.37 0.01
N GLU A 178 1.20 0.05 -0.85
CA GLU A 178 2.61 -0.04 -0.51
C GLU A 178 3.53 0.22 -1.71
N LEU A 179 4.81 0.48 -1.42
CA LEU A 179 5.85 0.76 -2.42
C LEU A 179 6.12 -0.43 -3.35
N PHE A 180 5.89 -1.67 -2.91
CA PHE A 180 6.08 -2.84 -3.78
C PHE A 180 5.14 -2.81 -5.00
N ASP A 181 3.86 -2.50 -4.78
CA ASP A 181 2.89 -2.36 -5.88
C ASP A 181 3.17 -1.13 -6.75
N VAL A 182 3.65 -0.02 -6.17
CA VAL A 182 4.09 1.18 -6.91
C VAL A 182 5.21 0.85 -7.90
N ILE A 183 6.22 0.12 -7.44
CA ILE A 183 7.36 -0.28 -8.27
C ILE A 183 6.94 -1.31 -9.32
N ARG A 184 6.05 -2.25 -9.00
CA ARG A 184 5.49 -3.18 -9.98
C ARG A 184 4.67 -2.49 -11.07
N ASN A 185 3.86 -1.49 -10.71
CA ASN A 185 3.17 -0.65 -11.69
C ASN A 185 4.16 0.10 -12.60
N LEU A 186 5.29 0.57 -12.06
CA LEU A 186 6.33 1.22 -12.87
C LEU A 186 6.92 0.27 -13.92
N TYR A 187 7.24 -0.98 -13.54
CA TYR A 187 7.70 -1.99 -14.50
C TYR A 187 6.62 -2.30 -15.54
N ARG A 188 5.38 -2.52 -15.11
CA ARG A 188 4.26 -2.81 -16.00
C ARG A 188 4.03 -1.69 -17.02
N TRP A 189 4.10 -0.43 -16.58
CA TRP A 189 4.00 0.71 -17.46
C TRP A 189 5.11 0.68 -18.53
N ASN A 190 6.36 0.41 -18.14
CA ASN A 190 7.48 0.34 -19.07
C ASN A 190 7.33 -0.81 -20.08
N THR A 191 6.81 -1.97 -19.65
CA THR A 191 6.51 -3.08 -20.56
C THR A 191 5.39 -2.71 -21.54
N GLN A 192 4.26 -2.20 -21.05
CA GLN A 192 3.11 -1.87 -21.91
C GLN A 192 3.42 -0.77 -22.92
N ILE A 193 4.16 0.27 -22.52
CA ILE A 193 4.47 1.38 -23.43
C ILE A 193 5.48 1.01 -24.53
N MET A 194 6.26 -0.05 -24.34
CA MET A 194 7.34 -0.45 -25.27
C MET A 194 6.97 -1.65 -26.13
N GLU A 195 6.24 -2.62 -25.57
CA GLU A 195 6.11 -3.96 -26.16
C GLU A 195 4.70 -4.25 -26.68
N THR A 196 3.74 -3.36 -26.45
CA THR A 196 2.33 -3.58 -26.83
C THR A 196 1.78 -2.45 -27.68
N ASP A 197 0.67 -2.71 -28.38
CA ASP A 197 -0.09 -1.68 -29.10
C ASP A 197 -0.69 -0.63 -28.15
N ASP A 198 -0.59 -0.82 -26.83
CA ASP A 198 -1.08 0.11 -25.80
C ASP A 198 -0.37 1.48 -25.86
N ALA A 199 0.80 1.57 -26.48
CA ALA A 199 1.47 2.85 -26.75
C ALA A 199 0.57 3.83 -27.53
N ALA A 200 -0.31 3.31 -28.40
CA ALA A 200 -1.29 4.12 -29.12
C ALA A 200 -2.39 4.69 -28.20
N LEU A 201 -2.75 3.97 -27.12
CA LEU A 201 -3.76 4.41 -26.15
C LEU A 201 -3.28 5.57 -25.28
N TRP A 202 -1.97 5.65 -25.01
CA TRP A 202 -1.36 6.68 -24.17
C TRP A 202 -1.51 8.11 -24.74
N LYS A 203 -1.65 8.27 -26.07
CA LYS A 203 -1.94 9.55 -26.76
C LYS A 203 -1.07 10.75 -26.32
N ARG A 204 0.25 10.58 -26.17
CA ARG A 204 1.22 11.68 -25.95
C ARG A 204 0.88 12.66 -24.81
N ARG A 205 0.44 12.13 -23.67
CA ARG A 205 0.08 12.95 -22.50
C ARG A 205 1.29 13.67 -21.90
N THR A 206 1.04 14.90 -21.42
CA THR A 206 2.04 15.70 -20.70
C THR A 206 2.15 15.24 -19.24
N VAL A 207 3.37 14.93 -18.80
CA VAL A 207 3.65 14.40 -17.46
C VAL A 207 4.67 15.29 -16.75
N THR A 208 4.39 15.65 -15.51
CA THR A 208 5.30 16.40 -14.63
C THR A 208 5.96 15.50 -13.59
N TYR A 209 5.22 14.55 -13.01
CA TYR A 209 5.66 13.76 -11.86
C TYR A 209 5.94 12.32 -12.26
N PHE A 210 7.15 11.85 -11.95
CA PHE A 210 7.62 10.51 -12.29
C PHE A 210 8.05 9.78 -11.03
N VAL A 211 7.56 8.54 -10.85
CA VAL A 211 8.18 7.60 -9.91
C VAL A 211 9.49 7.13 -10.53
N PHE A 212 10.54 7.04 -9.72
CA PHE A 212 11.85 6.51 -10.11
C PHE A 212 12.17 5.25 -9.30
N ASP A 213 12.67 4.22 -9.97
CA ASP A 213 13.25 3.04 -9.34
C ASP A 213 14.78 3.07 -9.45
N PRO A 214 15.51 3.44 -8.38
CA PRO A 214 16.97 3.40 -8.30
C PRO A 214 17.64 2.09 -8.72
N ILE A 215 16.97 0.94 -8.64
CA ILE A 215 17.59 -0.35 -9.01
C ILE A 215 17.62 -0.55 -10.51
N SER A 216 16.49 -0.31 -11.19
CA SER A 216 16.38 -0.50 -12.64
C SER A 216 16.68 0.76 -13.46
N GLU A 217 16.83 1.90 -12.77
CA GLU A 217 16.93 3.24 -13.36
C GLU A 217 15.74 3.57 -14.30
N GLN A 218 14.58 2.96 -14.03
CA GLN A 218 13.36 3.19 -14.80
C GLN A 218 12.49 4.24 -14.14
N PHE A 219 11.65 4.86 -14.98
CA PHE A 219 10.69 5.88 -14.57
C PHE A 219 9.28 5.48 -15.02
N ALA A 220 8.26 6.01 -14.37
CA ALA A 220 6.89 5.94 -14.86
C ALA A 220 6.05 7.11 -14.33
N PRO A 221 4.97 7.53 -15.02
CA PRO A 221 4.07 8.57 -14.55
C PRO A 221 3.51 8.24 -13.16
N SER A 222 3.62 9.16 -12.21
CA SER A 222 3.23 8.89 -10.81
C SER A 222 1.76 8.53 -10.66
N LYS A 223 0.89 9.10 -11.50
CA LYS A 223 -0.53 8.79 -11.54
C LYS A 223 -0.78 7.32 -11.90
N PHE A 224 -0.02 6.75 -12.83
CA PHE A 224 -0.15 5.34 -13.18
C PHE A 224 0.26 4.45 -12.01
N CYS A 225 1.35 4.79 -11.33
CA CYS A 225 1.88 3.98 -10.23
C CYS A 225 1.08 4.06 -8.93
N ALA A 226 0.30 5.13 -8.73
CA ALA A 226 -0.41 5.38 -7.48
C ALA A 226 -1.71 4.58 -7.31
N TYR A 227 -2.20 3.90 -8.34
CA TYR A 227 -3.46 3.15 -8.29
C TYR A 227 -3.25 1.68 -8.62
N VAL A 228 -4.11 0.83 -8.09
CA VAL A 228 -4.13 -0.61 -8.30
C VAL A 228 -5.57 -1.07 -8.52
N ILE A 229 -5.72 -2.27 -9.09
CA ILE A 229 -7.01 -2.90 -9.38
C ILE A 229 -7.04 -4.26 -8.68
N PRO A 230 -7.24 -4.33 -7.35
CA PRO A 230 -7.14 -5.57 -6.60
C PRO A 230 -8.07 -6.64 -7.16
N ILE A 231 -7.53 -7.83 -7.40
CA ILE A 231 -8.29 -8.96 -7.93
C ILE A 231 -8.80 -9.79 -6.74
N LEU A 232 -10.12 -9.87 -6.61
CA LEU A 232 -10.78 -10.89 -5.79
C LEU A 232 -11.24 -12.01 -6.72
N ALA A 233 -10.35 -12.95 -7.03
CA ALA A 233 -10.64 -14.06 -7.93
C ALA A 233 -10.20 -15.39 -7.33
N HIS A 234 -11.08 -16.40 -7.44
CA HIS A 234 -10.79 -17.76 -6.97
C HIS A 234 -9.77 -18.51 -7.85
N THR A 235 -9.38 -17.95 -8.99
CA THR A 235 -8.41 -18.53 -9.92
C THR A 235 -7.08 -17.82 -9.81
N VAL A 236 -6.02 -18.56 -9.52
CA VAL A 236 -4.66 -18.03 -9.50
C VAL A 236 -4.19 -17.83 -10.93
N HIS A 237 -4.04 -16.57 -11.34
CA HIS A 237 -3.46 -16.19 -12.62
C HIS A 237 -1.95 -15.91 -12.45
N PRO A 238 -1.14 -16.00 -13.53
CA PRO A 238 0.26 -15.59 -13.49
C PRO A 238 0.40 -14.20 -12.88
N THR A 239 1.24 -14.09 -11.84
CA THR A 239 1.26 -12.94 -10.91
C THR A 239 1.75 -11.64 -11.54
N GLN A 240 2.37 -11.68 -12.72
CA GLN A 240 3.06 -10.53 -13.31
C GLN A 240 2.12 -9.31 -13.48
N ASP A 241 0.86 -9.53 -13.86
CA ASP A 241 -0.11 -8.47 -14.14
C ASP A 241 -1.31 -8.40 -13.19
N THR A 242 -1.44 -9.37 -12.29
CA THR A 242 -2.61 -9.45 -11.40
C THR A 242 -2.58 -8.34 -10.36
N GLY A 243 -3.70 -7.65 -10.19
CA GLY A 243 -3.88 -6.65 -9.14
C GLY A 243 -3.36 -5.25 -9.47
N LEU A 244 -2.64 -5.06 -10.58
CA LEU A 244 -1.94 -3.82 -10.93
C LEU A 244 -2.78 -2.94 -11.88
N MET A 245 -2.40 -1.67 -12.01
CA MET A 245 -2.96 -0.78 -13.04
C MET A 245 -2.50 -1.24 -14.42
N ASP A 246 -3.36 -1.08 -15.43
CA ASP A 246 -3.08 -1.37 -16.84
C ASP A 246 -3.33 -0.13 -17.71
N MET A 247 -2.66 -0.04 -18.86
CA MET A 247 -2.75 1.12 -19.76
C MET A 247 -4.18 1.37 -20.27
N ALA A 248 -4.93 0.33 -20.65
CA ALA A 248 -6.27 0.49 -21.19
C ALA A 248 -7.23 1.08 -20.14
N THR A 249 -7.17 0.59 -18.91
CA THR A 249 -7.95 1.12 -17.78
C THR A 249 -7.49 2.52 -17.42
N TYR A 250 -6.18 2.76 -17.31
CA TYR A 250 -5.62 4.09 -17.02
C TYR A 250 -6.12 5.16 -18.00
N CYS A 251 -6.02 4.87 -19.31
CA CYS A 251 -6.38 5.82 -20.34
C CYS A 251 -7.88 6.14 -20.33
N ARG A 252 -8.73 5.12 -20.10
CA ARG A 252 -10.19 5.27 -19.97
C ARG A 252 -10.58 6.14 -18.76
N LEU A 253 -9.97 5.91 -17.59
CA LEU A 253 -10.30 6.62 -16.36
C LEU A 253 -9.88 8.10 -16.41
N ASP A 254 -8.71 8.39 -17.00
CA ASP A 254 -8.20 9.76 -17.11
C ASP A 254 -9.12 10.72 -17.88
N GLU A 255 -9.90 10.19 -18.82
CA GLU A 255 -10.83 10.97 -19.62
C GLU A 255 -12.21 11.16 -18.93
N THR A 256 -12.54 10.33 -17.93
CA THR A 256 -13.94 10.17 -17.48
C THR A 256 -14.18 10.26 -15.98
N GLU A 257 -13.17 10.07 -15.12
CA GLU A 257 -13.36 9.93 -13.68
C GLU A 257 -12.62 11.04 -12.89
N PRO A 258 -13.32 12.04 -12.34
CA PRO A 258 -12.69 13.16 -11.61
C PRO A 258 -11.88 12.74 -10.38
N LYS A 259 -12.24 11.60 -9.76
CA LYS A 259 -11.49 11.03 -8.63
C LYS A 259 -10.17 10.39 -9.05
N PHE A 260 -10.04 10.04 -10.34
CA PHE A 260 -8.77 9.61 -10.92
C PHE A 260 -7.94 10.86 -11.22
N ASP A 261 -7.32 11.43 -10.20
CA ASP A 261 -6.64 12.73 -10.29
C ASP A 261 -5.14 12.61 -9.99
N GLY A 262 -4.35 13.46 -10.69
CA GLY A 262 -2.89 13.48 -10.57
C GLY A 262 -2.39 14.11 -9.28
N TYR A 263 -3.12 15.10 -8.74
CA TYR A 263 -2.81 15.71 -7.44
C TYR A 263 -3.06 14.73 -6.30
N LEU A 264 -4.21 14.03 -6.31
CA LEU A 264 -4.52 12.96 -5.35
C LEU A 264 -3.49 11.83 -5.39
N ALA A 265 -3.14 11.35 -6.58
CA ALA A 265 -2.11 10.32 -6.77
C ALA A 265 -0.77 10.72 -6.13
N ARG A 266 -0.26 11.90 -6.48
CA ARG A 266 1.01 12.40 -5.95
C ARG A 266 0.96 12.56 -4.43
N ASN A 267 -0.11 13.15 -3.90
CA ASN A 267 -0.25 13.36 -2.47
C ASN A 267 -0.34 12.04 -1.70
N HIS A 268 -1.02 11.03 -2.26
CA HIS A 268 -1.03 9.69 -1.67
C HIS A 268 0.39 9.11 -1.56
N LEU A 269 1.14 9.12 -2.66
CA LEU A 269 2.52 8.60 -2.69
C LEU A 269 3.43 9.30 -1.65
N ILE A 270 3.33 10.62 -1.52
CA ILE A 270 4.14 11.40 -0.57
C ILE A 270 3.69 11.18 0.87
N GLN A 271 2.42 11.44 1.17
CA GLN A 271 1.92 11.52 2.54
C GLN A 271 1.71 10.14 3.17
N HIS A 272 1.38 9.13 2.37
CA HIS A 272 0.98 7.82 2.87
C HIS A 272 2.00 6.72 2.59
N LEU A 273 2.84 6.86 1.55
CA LEU A 273 3.92 5.90 1.30
C LEU A 273 5.31 6.47 1.62
N GLY A 274 5.40 7.72 2.09
CA GLY A 274 6.65 8.37 2.47
C GLY A 274 7.56 8.73 1.28
N MET A 275 7.05 8.69 0.05
CA MET A 275 7.87 9.03 -1.10
C MET A 275 8.33 10.49 -1.06
N ARG A 276 9.58 10.72 -1.45
CA ARG A 276 10.23 12.04 -1.43
C ARG A 276 10.15 12.66 -2.81
N LEU A 277 9.55 13.85 -2.89
CA LEU A 277 9.56 14.66 -4.11
C LEU A 277 10.89 15.40 -4.21
N ARG A 278 11.53 15.30 -5.38
CA ARG A 278 12.77 16.01 -5.72
C ARG A 278 12.68 16.65 -7.10
N SER A 279 13.39 17.75 -7.29
CA SER A 279 13.58 18.39 -8.59
C SER A 279 14.82 17.85 -9.31
N GLN A 280 14.96 18.20 -10.59
CA GLN A 280 16.15 17.89 -11.39
C GLN A 280 17.41 18.61 -10.89
N GLU A 281 17.26 19.78 -10.27
CA GLU A 281 18.37 20.54 -9.69
C GLU A 281 18.88 19.88 -8.40
N GLU A 282 17.98 19.30 -7.61
CA GLU A 282 18.32 18.58 -6.37
C GLU A 282 18.97 17.22 -6.65
N GLU A 283 18.62 16.57 -7.77
CA GLU A 283 19.09 15.22 -8.12
C GLU A 283 19.69 15.14 -9.54
N PRO A 284 20.87 15.73 -9.81
CA PRO A 284 21.45 15.81 -11.16
C PRO A 284 21.74 14.44 -11.80
N ALA A 285 22.11 13.44 -10.99
CA ALA A 285 22.34 12.08 -11.46
C ALA A 285 21.04 11.44 -11.99
N ILE A 286 19.93 11.60 -11.25
CA ILE A 286 18.61 11.11 -11.66
C ILE A 286 18.11 11.88 -12.88
N ALA A 287 18.36 13.19 -12.96
CA ALA A 287 18.02 13.98 -14.14
C ALA A 287 18.75 13.50 -15.41
N THR A 288 20.01 13.09 -15.27
CA THR A 288 20.80 12.49 -16.37
C THR A 288 20.20 11.15 -16.80
N ALA A 289 19.91 10.25 -15.84
CA ALA A 289 19.25 8.97 -16.11
C ALA A 289 17.87 9.17 -16.79
N PHE A 290 17.09 10.14 -16.31
CA PHE A 290 15.80 10.50 -16.89
C PHE A 290 15.93 10.96 -18.35
N THR A 291 16.93 11.79 -18.64
CA THR A 291 17.18 12.27 -20.02
C THR A 291 17.46 11.09 -20.95
N HIS A 292 18.32 10.16 -20.55
CA HIS A 292 18.58 8.94 -21.33
C HIS A 292 17.33 8.06 -21.48
N TRP A 293 16.54 7.93 -20.41
CA TRP A 293 15.32 7.14 -20.40
C TRP A 293 14.23 7.72 -21.32
N VAL A 294 14.04 9.04 -21.33
CA VAL A 294 13.08 9.74 -22.21
C VAL A 294 13.54 9.72 -23.67
N GLN A 295 14.83 9.85 -23.96
CA GLN A 295 15.36 9.82 -25.34
C GLN A 295 15.08 8.48 -26.05
N ARG A 296 14.99 7.38 -25.30
CA ARG A 296 14.57 6.07 -25.84
C ARG A 296 13.05 5.99 -26.12
N ARG A 297 12.29 7.00 -25.69
CA ARG A 297 10.82 7.07 -25.66
C ARG A 297 10.26 8.38 -26.24
N THR A 298 11.07 9.10 -27.04
CA THR A 298 10.84 10.49 -27.48
C THR A 298 9.49 10.73 -28.16
N ASN A 299 8.87 9.69 -28.73
CA ASN A 299 7.58 9.81 -29.41
C ASN A 299 6.36 9.55 -28.51
N THR A 300 6.57 9.12 -27.26
CA THR A 300 5.52 8.60 -26.41
C THR A 300 5.26 9.47 -25.18
N ILE A 301 6.30 10.07 -24.60
CA ILE A 301 6.18 10.88 -23.37
C ILE A 301 6.39 12.35 -23.68
N HIS A 302 5.44 13.21 -23.29
CA HIS A 302 5.66 14.66 -23.28
C HIS A 302 5.95 15.09 -21.85
N VAL A 303 7.11 15.70 -21.62
CA VAL A 303 7.45 16.24 -20.30
C VAL A 303 6.90 17.66 -20.20
N HIS A 304 6.34 18.01 -19.04
CA HIS A 304 5.82 19.36 -18.81
C HIS A 304 6.91 20.43 -18.98
N PRO A 305 6.59 21.62 -19.53
CA PRO A 305 7.60 22.67 -19.80
C PRO A 305 8.37 23.15 -18.56
N SER A 306 7.79 23.01 -17.36
CA SER A 306 8.47 23.31 -16.09
C SER A 306 9.53 22.28 -15.69
N GLY A 307 9.77 21.25 -16.51
CA GLY A 307 10.65 20.14 -16.20
C GLY A 307 9.99 19.01 -15.40
N PRO A 308 10.66 17.85 -15.34
CA PRO A 308 10.23 16.70 -14.57
C PRO A 308 10.45 16.91 -13.06
N LYS A 309 9.64 16.22 -12.25
CA LYS A 309 9.84 16.06 -10.81
C LYS A 309 9.83 14.57 -10.47
N PHE A 310 10.74 14.17 -9.58
CA PHE A 310 10.99 12.77 -9.25
C PHE A 310 10.40 12.43 -7.89
N LEU A 311 9.64 11.35 -7.82
CA LEU A 311 9.18 10.72 -6.59
C LEU A 311 10.09 9.53 -6.32
N LEU A 312 10.88 9.65 -5.27
CA LEU A 312 11.84 8.66 -4.81
C LEU A 312 11.23 7.87 -3.65
N PRO A 313 11.41 6.54 -3.61
CA PRO A 313 11.16 5.79 -2.39
C PRO A 313 11.96 6.36 -1.19
N PRO A 314 11.47 6.15 0.05
CA PRO A 314 12.26 6.40 1.26
C PRO A 314 13.60 5.67 1.23
N ASP A 315 14.60 6.20 1.93
CA ASP A 315 15.96 5.63 1.92
C ASP A 315 15.99 4.19 2.47
N TRP A 316 15.15 3.87 3.46
CA TRP A 316 15.01 2.54 4.04
C TRP A 316 14.35 1.48 3.14
N TYR A 317 13.79 1.87 2.00
CA TYR A 317 13.05 0.93 1.16
C TYR A 317 13.95 -0.14 0.53
N TRP A 318 15.22 0.18 0.32
CA TRP A 318 16.20 -0.62 -0.44
C TRP A 318 16.79 -1.79 0.33
#